data_AF-A0A2P4P813-F1
#
_entry.id   AF-A0A2P4P813-F1
#
_cell.length_a   1.000
_cell.length_b   1.000
_cell.length_c   1.000
_cell.angle_alpha   90.00
_cell.angle_beta   90.00
_cell.angle_gamma   90.00
#
_symmetry.space_group_name_H-M   'P 1'
#
loop_
_entity.id
_entity.type
_entity.pdbx_description
1 polymer ?
#
loop_
_entity_poly.entity_id
_entity_poly.type
_entity_poly.pdbx_seq_one_letter_code
_entity_poly.pdbx_strand_id
1 'polypeptide(L)'
;FYERIGVPYRRGILLYGKPGTGKTSLINAISSQLSRDIYYLNLKDIKNDNELNAAFSGVPGNQIIVLEDVDTQSKVLHKRTSNSGSFN
;
A
#
# COMPACT_ATOMS: atom_id res chain seq x y z
N PHE A 1 -0.72 23.40 4.07
CA PHE A 1 0.11 22.79 5.14
C PHE A 1 1.20 21.90 4.56
N TYR A 2 0.85 20.82 3.85
CA TYR A 2 1.82 19.89 3.24
C TYR A 2 2.87 20.60 2.35
N GLU A 3 2.41 21.48 1.45
CA GLU A 3 3.29 22.31 0.62
C GLU A 3 4.24 23.18 1.46
N ARG A 4 3.72 23.80 2.53
CA ARG A 4 4.49 24.66 3.44
C ARG A 4 5.61 23.89 4.16
N ILE A 5 5.41 22.60 4.44
CA ILE A 5 6.41 21.77 5.14
C ILE A 5 7.21 20.89 4.18
N GLY A 6 7.00 21.00 2.85
CA GLY A 6 7.73 20.22 1.84
C GLY A 6 7.43 18.72 1.84
N VAL A 7 6.32 18.27 2.42
CA VAL A 7 5.96 16.85 2.48
C VAL A 7 4.94 16.51 1.39
N PRO A 8 5.10 15.39 0.65
CA PRO A 8 4.12 14.96 -0.34
C PRO A 8 2.71 14.86 0.24
N TYR A 9 1.72 15.36 -0.49
CA TYR A 9 0.31 15.25 -0.10
C TYR A 9 -0.20 13.82 -0.32
N ARG A 10 0.20 12.89 0.56
CA ARG A 10 -0.18 11.48 0.54
C ARG A 10 -0.53 11.03 1.94
N ARG A 11 -1.58 10.20 2.08
CA ARG A 11 -1.98 9.59 3.36
C ARG A 11 -2.04 8.07 3.17
N GLY A 12 -1.26 7.34 3.95
CA GLY A 12 -1.33 5.88 4.04
C GLY A 12 -2.21 5.45 5.20
N ILE A 13 -3.13 4.51 4.97
CA ILE A 13 -4.01 3.92 6.00
C ILE A 13 -3.85 2.41 5.93
N LEU A 14 -3.67 1.77 7.09
CA LEU A 14 -3.62 0.32 7.21
C LEU A 14 -4.89 -0.16 7.94
N LEU A 15 -5.75 -0.90 7.23
CA LEU A 15 -6.91 -1.57 7.83
C LEU A 15 -6.55 -3.04 8.07
N TYR A 16 -6.53 -3.48 9.33
CA TYR A 16 -6.18 -4.85 9.70
C TYR A 16 -7.24 -5.48 10.62
N GLY A 17 -7.33 -6.81 10.63
CA GLY A 17 -8.23 -7.56 11.52
C GLY A 17 -8.75 -8.84 10.86
N LYS A 18 -9.59 -9.61 11.58
CA LYS A 18 -10.17 -10.87 11.08
C LYS A 18 -10.95 -10.67 9.75
N PRO A 19 -11.05 -11.70 8.89
CA PRO A 19 -11.96 -11.66 7.75
C PRO A 19 -13.40 -11.34 8.20
N GLY A 20 -14.15 -10.61 7.37
CA GLY A 20 -15.55 -10.26 7.67
C GLY A 20 -15.77 -9.07 8.62
N THR A 21 -14.72 -8.38 9.10
CA THR A 21 -14.87 -7.19 9.97
C THR A 21 -15.15 -5.89 9.21
N GLY A 22 -15.64 -5.96 7.97
CA GLY A 22 -16.07 -4.78 7.21
C GLY A 22 -14.95 -3.87 6.67
N LYS A 23 -13.70 -4.33 6.56
CA LYS A 23 -12.58 -3.51 6.01
C LYS A 23 -12.89 -3.00 4.60
N THR A 24 -13.26 -3.89 3.68
CA THR A 24 -13.65 -3.53 2.32
C THR A 24 -14.90 -2.66 2.29
N SER A 25 -15.88 -2.94 3.16
CA SER A 25 -17.08 -2.10 3.30
C SER A 25 -16.74 -0.68 3.73
N LEU A 26 -15.77 -0.51 4.65
CA LEU A 26 -15.30 0.80 5.08
C LEU A 26 -14.60 1.56 3.94
N ILE A 27 -13.77 0.88 3.14
CA ILE A 27 -13.13 1.49 1.96
C ILE A 27 -14.20 2.02 0.99
N ASN A 28 -15.22 1.22 0.69
CA ASN A 28 -16.33 1.62 -0.18
C ASN A 28 -17.14 2.80 0.40
N ALA A 29 -17.38 2.80 1.71
CA ALA A 29 -18.05 3.92 2.37
C ALA A 29 -17.24 5.21 2.27
N ILE A 30 -15.92 5.14 2.45
CA ILE A 30 -15.01 6.29 2.34
C ILE A 30 -14.97 6.80 0.88
N SER A 31 -14.89 5.90 -0.11
CA SER A 31 -14.85 6.29 -1.52
C SER A 31 -16.12 7.02 -1.95
N SER A 32 -17.28 6.51 -1.51
CA SER A 32 -18.59 7.13 -1.74
C SER A 32 -18.68 8.49 -1.06
N GLN A 33 -18.27 8.59 0.21
CA GLN A 33 -18.35 9.85 0.97
C GLN A 33 -17.43 10.95 0.42
N LEU A 34 -16.30 10.56 -0.19
CA LEU A 34 -15.32 11.50 -0.74
C LEU A 34 -15.48 11.74 -2.25
N SER A 35 -16.44 11.07 -2.91
CA SER A 35 -16.63 11.07 -4.36
C SER A 35 -15.34 10.74 -5.12
N ARG A 36 -14.68 9.64 -4.75
CA ARG A 36 -13.43 9.16 -5.35
C ARG A 36 -13.58 7.74 -5.85
N ASP A 37 -12.95 7.41 -6.97
CA ASP A 37 -12.91 6.04 -7.45
C ASP A 37 -11.83 5.24 -6.70
N ILE A 38 -12.05 3.93 -6.63
CA ILE A 38 -11.15 2.97 -6.02
C ILE A 38 -10.33 2.28 -7.10
N TYR A 39 -9.01 2.29 -6.94
CA TYR A 39 -8.06 1.57 -7.78
C TYR A 39 -7.42 0.46 -6.96
N TYR A 40 -7.78 -0.78 -7.28
CA TYR A 40 -7.19 -1.96 -6.67
C TYR A 40 -5.85 -2.27 -7.35
N LEU A 41 -4.80 -2.30 -6.54
CA LEU A 41 -3.47 -2.71 -6.96
C LEU A 41 -3.17 -4.08 -6.36
N ASN A 42 -3.14 -5.10 -7.21
CA ASN A 42 -2.74 -6.45 -6.83
C ASN A 42 -1.21 -6.53 -6.80
N LEU A 43 -0.65 -6.58 -5.60
CA LEU A 43 0.80 -6.69 -5.44
C LEU A 43 1.37 -7.97 -6.03
N LYS A 44 0.58 -9.05 -6.19
CA LYS A 44 1.04 -10.35 -6.72
C LYS A 44 1.51 -10.25 -8.17
N ASP A 45 0.97 -9.30 -8.91
CA ASP A 45 1.29 -9.09 -10.33
C ASP A 45 2.46 -8.11 -10.53
N ILE A 46 2.97 -7.51 -9.44
CA ILE A 46 4.04 -6.52 -9.46
C ILE A 46 5.36 -7.19 -9.07
N LYS A 47 6.34 -7.19 -9.98
CA LYS A 47 7.60 -7.92 -9.81
C LYS A 47 8.74 -7.07 -9.26
N ASN A 48 8.68 -5.75 -9.45
CA ASN A 48 9.76 -4.84 -9.11
C ASN A 48 9.24 -3.41 -8.85
N ASP A 49 10.11 -2.56 -8.30
CA ASP A 49 9.78 -1.18 -7.94
C ASP A 49 9.39 -0.32 -9.15
N ASN A 50 9.90 -0.62 -10.35
CA ASN A 50 9.53 0.13 -11.56
C ASN A 50 8.08 -0.13 -11.96
N GLU A 51 7.64 -1.39 -11.93
CA GLU A 51 6.24 -1.78 -12.15
C GLU A 51 5.33 -1.20 -11.07
N LEU A 52 5.78 -1.19 -9.82
CA LEU A 52 5.04 -0.57 -8.72
C LEU A 52 4.85 0.92 -8.96
N ASN A 53 5.93 1.64 -9.27
CA ASN A 53 5.89 3.06 -9.56
C ASN A 53 4.99 3.37 -10.77
N ALA A 54 5.09 2.57 -11.84
CA ALA A 54 4.23 2.72 -13.01
C ALA A 54 2.74 2.52 -12.66
N ALA A 55 2.44 1.53 -11.82
CA ALA A 55 1.07 1.28 -11.36
C ALA A 55 0.52 2.46 -10.55
N PHE A 56 1.32 3.05 -9.65
CA PHE A 56 0.94 4.27 -8.93
C PHE A 56 0.79 5.49 -9.85
N SER A 57 1.69 5.66 -10.82
CA SER A 57 1.65 6.79 -11.76
C SER A 57 0.50 6.71 -12.76
N GLY A 58 -0.02 5.51 -13.03
CA GLY A 58 -1.21 5.31 -13.88
C GLY A 58 -2.53 5.71 -13.23
N VAL A 59 -2.54 5.92 -11.90
CA VAL A 59 -3.75 6.33 -11.18
C VAL A 59 -3.91 7.86 -11.26
N PRO A 60 -5.10 8.37 -11.65
CA PRO A 60 -5.37 9.81 -11.62
C PRO A 60 -5.14 10.42 -10.24
N GLY A 61 -4.77 11.69 -10.20
CA GLY A 61 -4.64 12.42 -8.96
C GLY A 61 -5.94 12.40 -8.15
N ASN A 62 -5.83 12.45 -6.82
CA ASN A 62 -6.96 12.56 -5.91
C ASN A 62 -7.88 11.31 -5.82
N GLN A 63 -7.41 10.12 -6.19
CA GLN A 63 -8.17 8.87 -6.06
C GLN A 63 -7.77 8.05 -4.82
N ILE A 64 -8.50 6.95 -4.55
CA ILE A 64 -8.17 6.00 -3.47
C ILE A 64 -7.49 4.78 -4.09
N ILE A 65 -6.31 4.45 -3.60
CA ILE A 65 -5.56 3.27 -4.01
C ILE A 65 -5.65 2.23 -2.90
N VAL A 66 -6.01 1.00 -3.26
CA VAL A 66 -6.17 -0.12 -2.33
C VAL A 66 -5.15 -1.19 -2.68
N LEU A 67 -4.28 -1.49 -1.72
CA LEU A 67 -3.37 -2.62 -1.76
C LEU A 67 -4.01 -3.73 -0.91
N GLU A 68 -4.55 -4.77 -1.55
CA GLU A 68 -5.10 -5.93 -0.82
C GLU A 68 -4.02 -6.96 -0.51
N ASP A 69 -4.23 -7.74 0.55
CA ASP A 69 -3.43 -8.92 0.90
C ASP A 69 -1.91 -8.68 0.96
N VAL A 70 -1.49 -7.53 1.50
CA VAL A 70 -0.07 -7.13 1.61
C VAL A 70 0.79 -8.14 2.38
N ASP A 71 0.17 -8.88 3.30
CA ASP A 71 0.80 -9.91 4.12
C ASP A 71 1.06 -11.21 3.34
N THR A 72 0.29 -11.49 2.29
CA THR A 72 0.49 -12.69 1.46
C THR A 72 1.78 -12.65 0.64
N GLN A 73 2.33 -11.46 0.41
CA GLN A 73 3.62 -11.25 -0.26
C GLN A 73 4.84 -11.48 0.67
N SER A 74 4.60 -11.63 1.98
CA SER A 74 5.64 -11.69 3.01
C SER A 74 6.41 -13.02 3.06
N LYS A 75 6.02 -14.06 2.31
CA LYS A 75 6.82 -15.31 2.22
C LYS A 75 8.22 -15.08 1.62
N VAL A 76 8.48 -13.91 1.03
CA VAL A 76 9.79 -13.50 0.50
C VAL A 76 10.48 -12.46 1.40
N LEU A 77 10.14 -12.36 2.69
CA LEU A 77 11.06 -11.73 3.63
C LEU A 77 12.25 -12.67 3.81
N HIS A 78 13.30 -12.43 3.02
CA HIS A 78 14.65 -12.87 3.36
C HIS A 78 14.87 -12.47 4.81
N LYS A 79 14.92 -13.47 5.70
CA LYS A 79 15.49 -13.33 7.03
C LYS A 79 16.80 -12.59 6.79
N ARG A 80 16.88 -11.30 7.19
CA ARG A 80 18.14 -10.56 7.16
C ARG A 80 19.10 -11.45 7.92
N THR A 81 20.01 -12.11 7.21
CA THR A 81 21.04 -12.91 7.83
C THR A 81 21.83 -11.88 8.62
N SER A 82 21.65 -11.90 9.93
CA SER A 82 22.55 -11.23 10.85
C SER A 82 23.92 -11.83 10.53
N ASN A 83 24.72 -11.12 9.75
CA ASN A 83 26.11 -11.46 9.52
C ASN A 83 26.80 -11.16 10.86
N SER A 84 26.76 -12.13 11.78
CA SER A 84 27.61 -12.15 12.95
C SER A 84 29.04 -12.34 12.46
N GLY A 85 29.69 -11.23 12.12
CA GLY A 85 31.12 -11.18 11.87
C GLY A 85 31.83 -11.65 13.13
N SER A 86 32.29 -12.90 13.12
CA SER A 86 33.28 -13.39 14.06
C SER A 86 34.60 -12.70 13.71
N PHE A 87 34.94 -11.64 14.44
CA PHE A 87 36.32 -11.15 14.48
C PHE A 87 37.09 -12.10 15.38
N ASN A 88 37.99 -12.88 14.79
CA ASN A 88 39.17 -13.41 15.49
C ASN A 88 40.29 -12.38 15.39
#